data_AF-A0A2E0ULZ3-F1
#
_entry.id   AF-A0A2E0ULZ3-F1
#
_cell.length_a   1.000
_cell.length_b   1.000
_cell.length_c   1.000
_cell.angle_alpha   90.00
_cell.angle_beta   90.00
_cell.angle_gamma   90.00
#
_symmetry.space_group_name_H-M   'P 1'
#
loop_
_entity.id
_entity.type
_entity.pdbx_description
1 polymer ?
#
loop_
_entity_poly.entity_id
_entity_poly.type
_entity_poly.pdbx_seq_one_letter_code
_entity_poly.pdbx_strand_id
1 'polypeptide(L)'
;TRAVDRTADDYPILVAPGKPGLRVNATVDETVRYSPKQIDVINRETNQFETMKIDDLLKECGGEYPVINQVVSIYDADHVRPPVGFNIDFEEEHTAITFEGLLSNTRFVKQIDAMLKLLKEGLETPVDIEFASDGKNLYLLQCRPQSFSSDAQAAPIPRDVANEDILFSAHKHISNGKIPEITHIVYVDPGAYGKLGTRNELLAVGRAVGKLNKLLPKRQFILMGPGRWGSRGDIKLGVSVGYSDINNTAALIELAKRQGGYVPDLSFGTHFFQDLVESSIRYLPLYPDEYGNAFNEEFLTGAPNIFAALTPEFEQLEHVVRVIDIPKSADGKVLRIAMNAELDEALAYFTEPSNEKFVETGIHDFLSEQKEDHWTWRLKMAERIASRLSQQRFGVVAMYVFGSTKNATARSESDIDLLIHFRGDEHQRAELVSWFEGWSLCLGEMNYLRTGMKVRNLLDIHIITDEDIEKKDSYAMRIESVTDPARPLKLAE
;
A
#
# COMPACT_ATOMS: atom_id res chain seq x y z
N THR A 1 9.56 20.68 -21.09
CA THR A 1 9.69 19.79 -19.92
C THR A 1 10.20 18.47 -20.42
N ARG A 2 11.37 18.04 -19.96
CA ARG A 2 12.01 16.81 -20.44
C ARG A 2 11.88 15.63 -19.48
N ALA A 3 12.11 15.91 -18.20
CA ALA A 3 12.25 14.90 -17.16
C ALA A 3 10.90 14.35 -16.68
N VAL A 4 10.14 13.71 -17.58
CA VAL A 4 9.12 12.73 -17.19
C VAL A 4 9.76 11.34 -17.20
N ASP A 5 10.61 11.05 -18.20
CA ASP A 5 11.39 9.81 -18.29
C ASP A 5 12.87 10.02 -17.89
N ARG A 6 13.39 9.17 -16.99
CA ARG A 6 14.82 9.20 -16.61
C ARG A 6 15.71 8.68 -17.74
N THR A 7 16.29 9.59 -18.51
CA THR A 7 17.48 9.29 -19.34
C THR A 7 18.73 9.20 -18.45
N ALA A 8 19.79 8.50 -18.88
CA ALA A 8 20.89 8.05 -18.01
C ALA A 8 21.60 9.17 -17.20
N ASP A 9 21.51 10.43 -17.64
CA ASP A 9 22.22 11.58 -17.07
C ASP A 9 21.30 12.78 -16.71
N ASP A 10 19.97 12.58 -16.57
CA ASP A 10 19.01 13.66 -16.27
C ASP A 10 17.92 13.20 -15.27
N TYR A 11 17.55 14.05 -14.29
CA TYR A 11 16.74 13.66 -13.13
C TYR A 11 15.58 14.63 -12.84
N PRO A 12 14.35 14.14 -12.57
CA PRO A 12 13.26 14.97 -12.09
C PRO A 12 13.40 15.32 -10.60
N ILE A 13 12.79 16.44 -10.21
CA ILE A 13 12.67 16.84 -8.80
C ILE A 13 11.31 16.39 -8.28
N LEU A 14 11.34 15.63 -7.18
CA LEU A 14 10.17 15.04 -6.56
C LEU A 14 9.81 15.85 -5.30
N VAL A 15 8.54 16.21 -5.20
CA VAL A 15 8.03 17.05 -4.11
C VAL A 15 6.71 16.46 -3.61
N ALA A 16 6.58 16.30 -2.30
CA ALA A 16 5.32 15.89 -1.66
C ALA A 16 4.54 17.14 -1.21
N PRO A 17 3.40 17.51 -1.84
CA PRO A 17 2.66 18.72 -1.47
C PRO A 17 2.20 18.75 0.00
N GLY A 18 1.89 17.58 0.58
CA GLY A 18 1.50 17.45 1.99
C GLY A 18 2.67 17.57 2.99
N LYS A 19 3.92 17.39 2.54
CA LYS A 19 5.14 17.56 3.34
C LYS A 19 6.26 18.21 2.50
N PRO A 20 6.15 19.50 2.16
CA PRO A 20 7.04 20.14 1.19
C PRO A 20 8.51 20.21 1.63
N GLY A 21 8.76 20.18 2.95
CA GLY A 21 10.11 20.15 3.52
C GLY A 21 10.77 18.77 3.55
N LEU A 22 10.08 17.70 3.12
CA LEU A 22 10.66 16.37 3.01
C LEU A 22 11.52 16.31 1.75
N ARG A 23 12.84 16.29 1.91
CA ARG A 23 13.79 16.15 0.79
C ARG A 23 14.13 14.70 0.56
N VAL A 24 14.09 14.28 -0.71
CA VAL A 24 14.51 12.93 -1.15
C VAL A 24 16.03 12.78 -1.14
N ASN A 25 16.77 13.88 -1.36
CA ASN A 25 18.23 13.92 -1.32
C ASN A 25 18.68 14.69 -0.08
N ALA A 26 19.49 14.09 0.78
CA ALA A 26 19.86 14.65 2.07
C ALA A 26 21.18 15.44 2.04
N THR A 27 22.09 15.07 1.14
CA THR A 27 23.41 15.70 1.02
C THR A 27 23.51 16.67 -0.15
N VAL A 28 24.52 17.56 -0.12
CA VAL A 28 24.83 18.52 -1.19
C VAL A 28 25.18 17.78 -2.48
N ASP A 29 26.07 16.78 -2.41
CA ASP A 29 26.49 15.98 -3.55
C ASP A 29 25.31 15.27 -4.23
N GLU A 30 24.39 14.70 -3.45
CA GLU A 30 23.19 14.07 -4.01
C GLU A 30 22.26 15.09 -4.65
N THR A 31 22.07 16.26 -4.02
CA THR A 31 21.22 17.32 -4.56
C THR A 31 21.74 17.80 -5.92
N VAL A 32 23.04 17.99 -6.05
CA VAL A 32 23.68 18.41 -7.31
C VAL A 32 23.70 17.28 -8.33
N ARG A 33 24.01 16.05 -7.91
CA ARG A 33 24.11 14.90 -8.81
C ARG A 33 22.76 14.48 -9.39
N TYR A 34 21.70 14.53 -8.57
CA TYR A 34 20.35 14.13 -8.94
C TYR A 34 19.45 15.32 -9.30
N SER A 35 20.04 16.43 -9.76
CA SER A 35 19.31 17.56 -10.34
C SER A 35 19.05 17.35 -11.85
N PRO A 36 18.05 18.03 -12.41
CA PRO A 36 17.96 18.21 -13.86
C PRO A 36 19.26 18.77 -14.43
N LYS A 37 19.70 18.22 -15.57
CA LYS A 37 20.92 18.61 -16.31
C LYS A 37 20.62 19.08 -17.73
N GLN A 38 19.48 18.68 -18.29
CA GLN A 38 19.14 19.00 -19.67
C GLN A 38 17.73 19.60 -19.77
N ILE A 39 17.52 20.40 -20.81
CA ILE A 39 16.25 21.08 -21.06
C ILE A 39 15.90 20.96 -22.54
N ASP A 40 14.61 20.71 -22.79
CA ASP A 40 14.04 20.73 -24.13
C ASP A 40 13.52 22.12 -24.44
N VAL A 41 13.98 22.66 -25.56
CA VAL A 41 13.67 24.00 -26.05
C VAL A 41 13.05 23.91 -27.44
N ILE A 42 12.26 24.93 -27.79
CA ILE A 42 11.79 25.13 -29.16
C ILE A 42 12.75 26.13 -29.79
N ASN A 43 13.66 25.65 -30.63
CA ASN A 43 14.59 26.52 -31.34
C ASN A 43 13.84 27.18 -32.50
N ARG A 44 13.72 28.51 -32.46
CA ARG A 44 12.97 29.29 -33.45
C ARG A 44 13.73 29.50 -34.77
N GLU A 45 15.04 29.32 -34.77
CA GLU A 45 15.87 29.46 -35.96
C GLU A 45 15.81 28.18 -36.81
N THR A 46 15.95 27.03 -36.16
CA THR A 46 15.85 25.72 -36.83
C THR A 46 14.40 25.23 -36.94
N ASN A 47 13.48 25.82 -36.17
CA ASN A 47 12.08 25.44 -36.03
C ASN A 47 11.91 23.96 -35.59
N GLN A 48 12.81 23.52 -34.70
CA GLN A 48 12.84 22.15 -34.19
C GLN A 48 12.80 22.11 -32.66
N PHE A 49 12.33 20.98 -32.13
CA PHE A 49 12.56 20.64 -30.74
C PHE A 49 13.99 20.20 -30.59
N GLU A 50 14.71 20.89 -29.71
CA GLU A 50 16.12 20.64 -29.45
C GLU A 50 16.33 20.42 -27.96
N THR A 51 17.35 19.65 -27.66
CA THR A 51 17.77 19.34 -26.31
C THR A 51 19.13 19.97 -26.09
N MET A 52 19.28 20.73 -25.01
CA MET A 52 20.57 21.31 -24.63
C MET A 52 20.85 21.14 -23.14
N LYS A 53 22.10 21.38 -22.72
CA LYS A 53 22.46 21.39 -21.30
C LYS A 53 21.94 22.66 -20.66
N ILE A 54 21.43 22.52 -19.44
CA ILE A 54 20.94 23.65 -18.66
C ILE A 54 22.09 24.62 -18.38
N ASP A 55 23.29 24.11 -18.05
CA ASP A 55 24.46 24.95 -17.77
C ASP A 55 24.81 25.87 -18.95
N ASP A 56 24.74 25.35 -20.19
CA ASP A 56 25.02 26.14 -21.40
C ASP A 56 23.95 27.24 -21.58
N LEU A 57 22.67 26.92 -21.34
CA LEU A 57 21.57 27.89 -21.42
C LEU A 57 21.68 28.97 -20.32
N LEU A 58 22.05 28.59 -19.10
CA LEU A 58 22.17 29.52 -17.98
C LEU A 58 23.35 30.49 -18.17
N LYS A 59 24.45 30.03 -18.77
CA LYS A 59 25.57 30.91 -19.15
C LYS A 59 25.18 31.90 -20.24
N GLU A 60 24.43 31.46 -21.24
CA GLU A 60 24.03 32.31 -22.36
C GLU A 60 22.97 33.35 -21.98
N CYS A 61 21.91 32.95 -21.26
CA CYS A 61 20.77 33.82 -20.97
C CYS A 61 20.14 33.63 -19.58
N GLY A 62 20.83 33.00 -18.63
CA GLY A 62 20.29 32.72 -17.29
C GLY A 62 19.84 33.96 -16.52
N GLY A 63 20.51 35.11 -16.71
CA GLY A 63 20.13 36.38 -16.09
C GLY A 63 18.81 36.97 -16.62
N GLU A 64 18.41 36.59 -17.84
CA GLU A 64 17.14 37.00 -18.45
C GLU A 64 16.04 35.95 -18.24
N TYR A 65 16.41 34.77 -17.73
CA TYR A 65 15.47 33.67 -17.55
C TYR A 65 14.42 34.01 -16.47
N PRO A 66 13.12 33.91 -16.78
CA PRO A 66 12.06 34.27 -15.83
C PRO A 66 12.16 33.47 -14.53
N VAL A 67 12.01 34.17 -13.39
CA VAL A 67 12.00 33.59 -12.03
C VAL A 67 13.17 32.65 -11.73
N ILE A 68 14.35 32.89 -12.34
CA ILE A 68 15.51 32.01 -12.21
C ILE A 68 15.91 31.75 -10.75
N ASN A 69 15.79 32.77 -9.90
CA ASN A 69 16.02 32.69 -8.45
C ASN A 69 15.09 31.73 -7.69
N GLN A 70 13.97 31.32 -8.30
CA GLN A 70 13.06 30.31 -7.76
C GLN A 70 13.41 28.90 -8.23
N VAL A 71 14.17 28.77 -9.32
CA VAL A 71 14.48 27.51 -10.02
C VAL A 71 15.84 26.96 -9.58
N VAL A 72 16.87 27.82 -9.49
CA VAL A 72 18.23 27.41 -9.15
C VAL A 72 18.57 27.65 -7.68
N SER A 73 19.49 26.82 -7.16
CA SER A 73 20.28 27.11 -5.97
C SER A 73 21.76 27.20 -6.35
N ILE A 74 22.52 27.98 -5.61
CA ILE A 74 23.98 28.06 -5.74
C ILE A 74 24.59 27.04 -4.78
N TYR A 75 25.62 26.33 -5.20
CA TYR A 75 26.31 25.38 -4.34
C TYR A 75 27.83 25.61 -4.33
N ASP A 76 28.42 25.28 -3.20
CA ASP A 76 29.86 25.13 -3.01
C ASP A 76 30.16 23.73 -2.47
N ALA A 77 31.41 23.46 -2.08
CA ALA A 77 31.85 22.14 -1.65
C ALA A 77 31.06 21.59 -0.44
N ASP A 78 30.49 22.45 0.41
CA ASP A 78 29.88 22.04 1.68
C ASP A 78 28.41 22.49 1.82
N HIS A 79 27.93 23.43 1.00
CA HIS A 79 26.62 24.04 1.18
C HIS A 79 25.86 24.24 -0.14
N VAL A 80 24.53 24.05 -0.08
CA VAL A 80 23.57 24.53 -1.09
C VAL A 80 22.80 25.69 -0.47
N ARG A 81 22.79 26.84 -1.15
CA ARG A 81 22.08 28.04 -0.70
C ARG A 81 21.19 28.60 -1.80
N PRO A 82 20.06 29.22 -1.46
CA PRO A 82 19.31 29.99 -2.43
C PRO A 82 20.13 31.20 -2.90
N PRO A 83 19.95 31.66 -4.16
CA PRO A 83 20.59 32.86 -4.64
C PRO A 83 20.11 34.10 -3.87
N VAL A 84 21.06 34.98 -3.53
CA VAL A 84 20.80 36.20 -2.76
C VAL A 84 20.98 37.40 -3.68
N GLY A 85 19.88 38.07 -4.04
CA GLY A 85 19.87 39.21 -4.96
C GLY A 85 19.41 38.86 -6.38
N PHE A 86 19.58 39.81 -7.32
CA PHE A 86 19.10 39.69 -8.70
C PHE A 86 20.18 39.30 -9.72
N ASN A 87 21.47 39.26 -9.32
CA ASN A 87 22.58 38.92 -10.21
C ASN A 87 23.24 37.63 -9.73
N ILE A 88 22.91 36.52 -10.38
CA ILE A 88 23.65 35.26 -10.27
C ILE A 88 24.70 35.31 -11.39
N ASP A 89 25.96 35.07 -11.06
CA ASP A 89 27.03 34.99 -12.06
C ASP A 89 27.15 33.53 -12.53
N PHE A 90 26.49 33.20 -13.64
CA PHE A 90 26.46 31.83 -14.16
C PHE A 90 27.80 31.39 -14.79
N GLU A 91 28.77 32.30 -14.98
CA GLU A 91 30.11 31.94 -15.46
C GLU A 91 31.01 31.51 -14.30
N GLU A 92 30.90 32.18 -13.15
CA GLU A 92 31.77 31.98 -11.99
C GLU A 92 31.13 31.12 -10.88
N GLU A 93 29.81 31.14 -10.70
CA GLU A 93 29.11 30.39 -9.66
C GLU A 93 28.60 29.03 -10.15
N HIS A 94 28.73 28.00 -9.30
CA HIS A 94 28.15 26.69 -9.56
C HIS A 94 26.66 26.66 -9.15
N THR A 95 25.79 26.31 -10.11
CA THR A 95 24.33 26.29 -9.91
C THR A 95 23.73 24.91 -10.14
N ALA A 96 22.69 24.59 -9.37
CA ALA A 96 21.92 23.37 -9.52
C ALA A 96 20.43 23.68 -9.53
N ILE A 97 19.68 22.97 -10.38
CA ILE A 97 18.22 23.08 -10.43
C ILE A 97 17.66 22.38 -9.18
N THR A 98 16.89 23.11 -8.38
CA THR A 98 16.36 22.63 -7.10
C THR A 98 14.92 23.02 -6.85
N PHE A 99 14.43 24.08 -7.51
CA PHE A 99 13.13 24.70 -7.25
C PHE A 99 12.92 25.17 -5.81
N GLU A 100 13.98 25.29 -4.99
CA GLU A 100 13.84 25.60 -3.57
C GLU A 100 13.10 26.93 -3.35
N GLY A 101 13.40 27.96 -4.13
CA GLY A 101 12.70 29.22 -4.05
C GLY A 101 11.23 29.11 -4.46
N LEU A 102 10.90 28.29 -5.47
CA LEU A 102 9.52 28.04 -5.87
C LEU A 102 8.73 27.33 -4.75
N LEU A 103 9.33 26.32 -4.12
CA LEU A 103 8.68 25.48 -3.13
C LEU A 103 8.52 26.17 -1.77
N SER A 104 9.56 26.88 -1.33
CA SER A 104 9.62 27.47 0.02
C SER A 104 9.12 28.92 0.06
N ASN A 105 9.30 29.70 -1.01
CA ASN A 105 9.05 31.15 -0.99
C ASN A 105 7.79 31.58 -1.75
N THR A 106 7.03 30.65 -2.34
CA THR A 106 5.81 30.97 -3.10
C THR A 106 4.57 30.24 -2.60
N ARG A 107 3.41 30.56 -3.17
CA ARG A 107 2.14 29.86 -2.89
C ARG A 107 1.93 28.63 -3.77
N PHE A 108 2.89 28.29 -4.63
CA PHE A 108 2.77 27.26 -5.65
C PHE A 108 2.31 25.92 -5.08
N VAL A 109 2.97 25.41 -4.03
CA VAL A 109 2.63 24.12 -3.42
C VAL A 109 1.20 24.11 -2.85
N LYS A 110 0.79 25.21 -2.20
CA LYS A 110 -0.58 25.36 -1.67
C LYS A 110 -1.61 25.40 -2.79
N GLN A 111 -1.29 26.01 -3.92
CA GLN A 111 -2.16 26.07 -5.09
C GLN A 111 -2.35 24.69 -5.73
N ILE A 112 -1.26 23.91 -5.89
CA ILE A 112 -1.34 22.53 -6.39
C ILE A 112 -2.14 21.64 -5.44
N ASP A 113 -1.89 21.69 -4.13
CA ASP A 113 -2.65 20.91 -3.13
C ASP A 113 -4.15 21.24 -3.15
N ALA A 114 -4.50 22.52 -3.22
CA ALA A 114 -5.91 22.94 -3.33
C ALA A 114 -6.56 22.45 -4.64
N MET A 115 -5.83 22.49 -5.75
CA MET A 115 -6.32 22.01 -7.05
C MET A 115 -6.56 20.50 -7.03
N LEU A 116 -5.62 19.71 -6.51
CA LEU A 116 -5.76 18.26 -6.39
C LEU A 116 -6.96 17.87 -5.53
N LYS A 117 -7.17 18.56 -4.40
CA LYS A 117 -8.35 18.33 -3.52
C LYS A 117 -9.65 18.65 -4.24
N LEU A 118 -9.74 19.82 -4.89
CA LEU A 118 -10.93 20.24 -5.62
C LEU A 118 -11.27 19.26 -6.75
N LEU A 119 -10.27 18.85 -7.54
CA LEU A 119 -10.47 17.90 -8.64
C LEU A 119 -10.84 16.50 -8.14
N LYS A 120 -10.22 16.05 -7.04
CA LYS A 120 -10.57 14.78 -6.39
C LYS A 120 -12.01 14.78 -5.89
N GLU A 121 -12.44 15.86 -5.24
CA GLU A 121 -13.83 16.02 -4.78
C GLU A 121 -14.80 16.05 -5.96
N GLY A 122 -14.47 16.77 -7.03
CA GLY A 122 -15.34 16.89 -8.21
C GLY A 122 -15.45 15.62 -9.05
N LEU A 123 -14.41 14.78 -9.06
CA LEU A 123 -14.37 13.52 -9.82
C LEU A 123 -14.62 12.28 -8.95
N GLU A 124 -14.83 12.46 -7.64
CA GLU A 124 -15.02 11.41 -6.64
C GLU A 124 -13.92 10.33 -6.64
N THR A 125 -12.73 10.69 -7.10
CA THR A 125 -11.58 9.80 -7.25
C THR A 125 -10.29 10.61 -7.23
N PRO A 126 -9.19 10.12 -6.63
CA PRO A 126 -7.85 10.64 -6.87
C PRO A 126 -7.54 10.91 -8.34
N VAL A 127 -6.76 11.97 -8.58
CA VAL A 127 -6.44 12.46 -9.91
C VAL A 127 -4.96 12.68 -10.08
N ASP A 128 -4.48 12.45 -11.29
CA ASP A 128 -3.19 12.93 -11.78
C ASP A 128 -3.40 14.16 -12.64
N ILE A 129 -2.52 15.15 -12.49
CA ILE A 129 -2.55 16.38 -13.29
C ILE A 129 -1.21 16.64 -13.97
N GLU A 130 -1.27 17.16 -15.21
CA GLU A 130 -0.14 17.80 -15.86
C GLU A 130 -0.42 19.30 -15.98
N PHE A 131 0.60 20.12 -15.75
CA PHE A 131 0.45 21.57 -15.76
C PHE A 131 1.67 22.27 -16.36
N ALA A 132 1.47 23.52 -16.77
CA ALA A 132 2.54 24.46 -17.09
C ALA A 132 2.40 25.72 -16.25
N SER A 133 3.50 26.47 -16.10
CA SER A 133 3.47 27.78 -15.43
C SER A 133 4.45 28.74 -16.10
N ASP A 134 4.05 30.01 -16.18
CA ASP A 134 4.91 31.13 -16.59
C ASP A 134 5.51 31.88 -15.38
N GLY A 135 5.37 31.32 -14.17
CA GLY A 135 5.76 31.94 -12.89
C GLY A 135 4.69 32.85 -12.27
N LYS A 136 3.64 33.20 -13.02
CA LYS A 136 2.51 34.03 -12.54
C LYS A 136 1.18 33.27 -12.58
N ASN A 137 0.95 32.58 -13.68
CA ASN A 137 -0.22 31.80 -13.99
C ASN A 137 0.12 30.32 -13.98
N LEU A 138 -0.87 29.50 -13.66
CA LEU A 138 -0.78 28.05 -13.69
C LEU A 138 -1.83 27.53 -14.66
N TYR A 139 -1.38 26.74 -15.63
CA TYR A 139 -2.18 26.20 -16.71
C TYR A 139 -2.33 24.70 -16.50
N LEU A 140 -3.55 24.23 -16.22
CA LEU A 140 -3.84 22.80 -16.17
C LEU A 140 -3.92 22.27 -17.61
N LEU A 141 -2.99 21.39 -17.97
CA LEU A 141 -2.88 20.81 -19.32
C LEU A 141 -3.66 19.50 -19.42
N GLN A 142 -3.60 18.70 -18.35
CA GLN A 142 -4.26 17.41 -18.29
C GLN A 142 -4.73 17.11 -16.87
N CYS A 143 -5.88 16.44 -16.76
CA CYS A 143 -6.38 15.85 -15.53
C CYS A 143 -6.91 14.45 -15.88
N ARG A 144 -6.40 13.41 -15.23
CA ARG A 144 -6.81 12.03 -15.42
C ARG A 144 -7.22 11.44 -14.07
N PRO A 145 -8.37 10.76 -13.97
CA PRO A 145 -8.65 9.90 -12.84
C PRO A 145 -7.53 8.87 -12.67
N GLN A 146 -6.99 8.72 -11.47
CA GLN A 146 -6.11 7.60 -11.18
C GLN A 146 -6.94 6.32 -11.29
N SER A 147 -6.43 5.35 -12.05
CA SER A 147 -7.07 4.05 -12.19
C SER A 147 -6.95 3.31 -10.88
N PHE A 148 -8.06 3.15 -10.15
CA PHE A 148 -8.12 2.24 -9.03
C PHE A 148 -8.09 0.81 -9.56
N SER A 149 -6.97 0.11 -9.38
CA SER A 149 -7.08 -1.34 -9.22
C SER A 149 -7.81 -1.54 -7.89
N SER A 150 -9.03 -2.01 -7.94
CA SER A 150 -9.79 -2.68 -6.87
C SER A 150 -9.02 -3.50 -5.82
N ASP A 151 -7.84 -3.94 -6.20
CA ASP A 151 -6.75 -4.50 -5.43
C ASP A 151 -6.18 -3.57 -4.32
N ALA A 152 -6.61 -2.30 -4.29
CA ALA A 152 -6.25 -1.25 -3.33
C ALA A 152 -7.23 -1.12 -2.15
N GLN A 153 -8.06 -2.13 -1.88
CA GLN A 153 -8.90 -2.16 -0.67
C GLN A 153 -8.06 -2.53 0.56
N ALA A 154 -8.39 -1.88 1.67
CA ALA A 154 -7.82 -2.15 2.99
C ALA A 154 -8.03 -3.61 3.36
N ALA A 155 -6.94 -4.37 3.54
CA ALA A 155 -7.05 -5.74 3.97
C ALA A 155 -7.35 -5.79 5.49
N PRO A 156 -8.24 -6.68 5.95
CA PRO A 156 -8.35 -6.97 7.38
C PRO A 156 -7.01 -7.50 7.91
N ILE A 157 -6.55 -6.97 9.04
CA ILE A 157 -5.33 -7.44 9.71
C ILE A 157 -5.71 -8.43 10.82
N PRO A 158 -5.39 -9.74 10.68
CA PRO A 158 -5.69 -10.71 11.72
C PRO A 158 -4.84 -10.47 12.97
N ARG A 159 -5.44 -10.63 14.15
CA ARG A 159 -4.77 -10.39 15.46
C ARG A 159 -4.43 -11.69 16.20
N ASP A 160 -4.98 -12.83 15.78
CA ASP A 160 -4.83 -14.14 16.39
C ASP A 160 -3.82 -15.05 15.66
N VAL A 161 -2.85 -14.46 14.96
CA VAL A 161 -1.76 -15.21 14.33
C VAL A 161 -0.72 -15.58 15.38
N ALA A 162 -0.36 -16.86 15.45
CA ALA A 162 0.71 -17.31 16.33
C ALA A 162 2.05 -16.66 15.93
N ASN A 163 2.85 -16.23 16.90
CA ASN A 163 4.12 -15.53 16.63
C ASN A 163 5.08 -16.32 15.72
N GLU A 164 5.05 -17.66 15.80
CA GLU A 164 5.85 -18.55 14.96
C GLU A 164 5.41 -18.56 13.48
N ASP A 165 4.14 -18.23 13.22
CA ASP A 165 3.58 -18.12 11.88
C ASP A 165 3.76 -16.72 11.28
N ILE A 166 4.27 -15.75 12.05
CA ILE A 166 4.53 -14.39 11.55
C ILE A 166 5.91 -14.34 10.90
N LEU A 167 5.96 -13.94 9.64
CA LEU A 167 7.21 -13.64 8.95
C LEU A 167 7.68 -12.21 9.25
N PHE A 168 6.80 -11.22 9.14
CA PHE A 168 7.07 -9.85 9.56
C PHE A 168 5.81 -9.05 9.86
N SER A 169 5.95 -7.97 10.62
CA SER A 169 4.96 -6.89 10.72
C SER A 169 5.58 -5.53 10.37
N ALA A 170 4.76 -4.59 9.89
CA ALA A 170 5.17 -3.24 9.57
C ALA A 170 4.10 -2.23 9.99
N HIS A 171 4.52 -1.09 10.55
CA HIS A 171 3.62 -0.08 11.12
C HIS A 171 3.87 1.33 10.55
N LYS A 172 4.37 1.43 9.33
CA LYS A 172 4.85 2.71 8.77
C LYS A 172 4.81 2.73 7.25
N HIS A 173 4.20 3.77 6.70
CA HIS A 173 4.14 4.00 5.24
C HIS A 173 3.45 2.85 4.50
N ILE A 174 2.38 2.30 5.11
CA ILE A 174 1.64 1.18 4.54
C ILE A 174 0.64 1.69 3.50
N SER A 175 0.65 1.09 2.32
CA SER A 175 -0.39 1.26 1.30
C SER A 175 -1.40 0.12 1.38
N ASN A 176 -2.65 0.35 0.95
CA ASN A 176 -3.61 -0.74 0.80
C ASN A 176 -3.18 -1.71 -0.29
N GLY A 177 -3.47 -2.99 -0.10
CA GLY A 177 -3.13 -4.01 -1.09
C GLY A 177 -3.58 -5.41 -0.68
N LYS A 178 -4.33 -6.08 -1.56
CA LYS A 178 -4.40 -7.54 -1.55
C LYS A 178 -3.20 -8.09 -2.32
N ILE A 179 -2.45 -8.99 -1.70
CA ILE A 179 -1.34 -9.74 -2.31
C ILE A 179 -1.83 -11.19 -2.50
N PRO A 180 -1.63 -11.81 -3.67
CA PRO A 180 -1.92 -13.23 -3.88
C PRO A 180 -1.18 -14.13 -2.89
N GLU A 181 -1.56 -15.41 -2.84
CA GLU A 181 -0.83 -16.38 -2.03
C GLU A 181 0.60 -16.57 -2.57
N ILE A 182 1.56 -16.38 -1.68
CA ILE A 182 2.98 -16.40 -2.01
C ILE A 182 3.54 -17.78 -1.67
N THR A 183 4.19 -18.38 -2.65
CA THR A 183 4.82 -19.69 -2.55
C THR A 183 6.35 -19.60 -2.48
N HIS A 184 6.92 -18.48 -2.96
CA HIS A 184 8.37 -18.29 -2.97
C HIS A 184 8.78 -16.93 -2.42
N ILE A 185 9.91 -16.89 -1.71
CA ILE A 185 10.57 -15.65 -1.28
C ILE A 185 11.93 -15.60 -1.94
N VAL A 186 12.22 -14.52 -2.67
CA VAL A 186 13.59 -14.18 -3.08
C VAL A 186 14.12 -13.16 -2.08
N TYR A 187 14.98 -13.62 -1.18
CA TYR A 187 15.57 -12.83 -0.11
C TYR A 187 17.03 -12.51 -0.44
N VAL A 188 17.34 -11.23 -0.60
CA VAL A 188 18.71 -10.72 -0.68
C VAL A 188 19.13 -10.30 0.72
N ASP A 189 20.07 -11.02 1.32
CA ASP A 189 20.55 -10.76 2.68
C ASP A 189 21.26 -9.40 2.74
N PRO A 190 20.76 -8.41 3.52
CA PRO A 190 21.38 -7.08 3.61
C PRO A 190 22.83 -7.10 4.10
N GLY A 191 23.15 -7.98 5.06
CA GLY A 191 24.47 -8.09 5.67
C GLY A 191 25.48 -8.79 4.75
N ALA A 192 25.07 -9.82 4.02
CA ALA A 192 25.91 -10.47 3.02
C ALA A 192 26.10 -9.57 1.78
N TYR A 193 25.03 -8.91 1.32
CA TYR A 193 25.09 -7.99 0.19
C TYR A 193 26.03 -6.81 0.45
N GLY A 194 25.98 -6.20 1.65
CA GLY A 194 26.85 -5.10 2.02
C GLY A 194 28.35 -5.47 2.09
N LYS A 195 28.68 -6.77 2.21
CA LYS A 195 30.07 -7.28 2.21
C LYS A 195 30.64 -7.52 0.82
N LEU A 196 29.82 -7.44 -0.24
CA LEU A 196 30.30 -7.60 -1.61
C LEU A 196 31.29 -6.49 -1.96
N GLY A 197 32.48 -6.90 -2.40
CA GLY A 197 33.63 -6.01 -2.58
C GLY A 197 33.61 -5.29 -3.92
N THR A 198 33.00 -5.90 -4.94
CA THR A 198 33.09 -5.42 -6.32
C THR A 198 31.74 -5.03 -6.92
N ARG A 199 31.77 -4.01 -7.80
CA ARG A 199 30.60 -3.60 -8.60
C ARG A 199 30.05 -4.75 -9.45
N ASN A 200 30.91 -5.66 -9.93
CA ASN A 200 30.49 -6.78 -10.76
C ASN A 200 29.67 -7.81 -9.99
N GLU A 201 29.99 -8.08 -8.72
CA GLU A 201 29.21 -8.94 -7.84
C GLU A 201 27.83 -8.32 -7.55
N LEU A 202 27.80 -7.03 -7.23
CA LEU A 202 26.55 -6.29 -7.00
C LEU A 202 25.62 -6.32 -8.23
N LEU A 203 26.18 -6.09 -9.43
CA LEU A 203 25.43 -6.21 -10.68
C LEU A 203 25.03 -7.66 -10.98
N ALA A 204 25.79 -8.65 -10.51
CA ALA A 204 25.44 -10.06 -10.68
C ALA A 204 24.22 -10.44 -9.85
N VAL A 205 24.06 -9.87 -8.65
CA VAL A 205 22.84 -10.03 -7.84
C VAL A 205 21.61 -9.54 -8.62
N GLY A 206 21.68 -8.34 -9.21
CA GLY A 206 20.59 -7.81 -10.05
C GLY A 206 20.23 -8.72 -11.24
N ARG A 207 21.25 -9.26 -11.93
CA ARG A 207 21.03 -10.23 -13.03
C ARG A 207 20.41 -11.54 -12.54
N ALA A 208 20.83 -12.04 -11.38
CA ALA A 208 20.27 -13.25 -10.78
C ALA A 208 18.80 -13.04 -10.40
N VAL A 209 18.45 -11.90 -9.80
CA VAL A 209 17.05 -11.49 -9.54
C VAL A 209 16.24 -11.47 -10.84
N GLY A 210 16.75 -10.82 -11.89
CA GLY A 210 16.04 -10.75 -13.18
C GLY A 210 15.84 -12.12 -13.84
N LYS A 211 16.74 -13.07 -13.59
CA LYS A 211 16.59 -14.47 -14.01
C LYS A 211 15.51 -15.19 -13.20
N LEU A 212 15.52 -15.05 -11.88
CA LEU A 212 14.50 -15.63 -10.99
C LEU A 212 13.11 -15.10 -11.31
N ASN A 213 12.97 -13.81 -11.60
CA ASN A 213 11.71 -13.19 -12.03
C ASN A 213 11.11 -13.85 -13.27
N LYS A 214 11.93 -14.43 -14.16
CA LYS A 214 11.46 -15.17 -15.35
C LYS A 214 11.16 -16.64 -15.08
N LEU A 215 11.75 -17.22 -14.04
CA LEU A 215 11.63 -18.64 -13.72
C LEU A 215 10.50 -18.93 -12.72
N LEU A 216 10.29 -18.04 -11.75
CA LEU A 216 9.32 -18.23 -10.69
C LEU A 216 7.87 -18.01 -11.18
N PRO A 217 6.88 -18.66 -10.57
CA PRO A 217 5.49 -18.52 -10.99
C PRO A 217 5.01 -17.07 -10.82
N LYS A 218 4.46 -16.50 -11.89
CA LYS A 218 4.00 -15.10 -11.95
C LYS A 218 3.04 -14.82 -10.77
N ARG A 219 3.28 -13.72 -10.04
CA ARG A 219 2.54 -13.26 -8.86
C ARG A 219 2.45 -14.24 -7.69
N GLN A 220 3.30 -15.27 -7.63
CA GLN A 220 3.35 -16.18 -6.46
C GLN A 220 4.69 -16.12 -5.74
N PHE A 221 5.49 -15.08 -5.99
CA PHE A 221 6.72 -14.81 -5.27
C PHE A 221 6.84 -13.35 -4.89
N ILE A 222 7.64 -13.08 -3.86
CA ILE A 222 8.01 -11.73 -3.44
C ILE A 222 9.51 -11.54 -3.57
N LEU A 223 9.91 -10.28 -3.78
CA LEU A 223 11.30 -9.84 -3.74
C LEU A 223 11.50 -9.07 -2.44
N MET A 224 12.55 -9.41 -1.70
CA MET A 224 12.83 -8.82 -0.40
C MET A 224 14.33 -8.60 -0.25
N GLY A 225 14.77 -7.39 0.09
CA GLY A 225 16.21 -7.13 0.19
C GLY A 225 16.61 -5.70 0.59
N PRO A 226 17.92 -5.39 0.63
CA PRO A 226 18.42 -4.16 1.23
C PRO A 226 18.03 -2.92 0.44
N GLY A 227 17.61 -1.88 1.19
CA GLY A 227 17.42 -0.51 0.73
C GLY A 227 16.71 -0.37 -0.61
N ARG A 228 17.13 0.60 -1.41
CA ARG A 228 16.45 0.99 -2.64
C ARG A 228 16.76 0.08 -3.82
N TRP A 229 15.74 -0.60 -4.33
CA TRP A 229 15.79 -1.35 -5.59
C TRP A 229 15.59 -0.39 -6.77
N GLY A 230 16.22 -0.69 -7.90
CA GLY A 230 16.22 0.25 -9.05
C GLY A 230 17.28 1.34 -8.98
N SER A 231 18.22 1.22 -8.03
CA SER A 231 19.35 2.14 -7.90
C SER A 231 20.36 1.92 -9.03
N ARG A 232 20.63 2.99 -9.81
CA ARG A 232 21.73 3.04 -10.81
C ARG A 232 23.02 3.67 -10.25
N GLY A 233 22.93 4.32 -9.10
CA GLY A 233 24.01 5.04 -8.41
C GLY A 233 24.69 4.20 -7.34
N ASP A 234 24.32 4.39 -6.07
CA ASP A 234 24.91 3.67 -4.94
C ASP A 234 24.33 2.25 -4.79
N ILE A 235 24.78 1.35 -5.66
CA ILE A 235 24.34 -0.06 -5.70
C ILE A 235 24.75 -0.81 -4.41
N LYS A 236 25.65 -0.26 -3.57
CA LYS A 236 25.96 -0.90 -2.28
C LYS A 236 24.81 -0.80 -1.28
N LEU A 237 23.96 0.22 -1.41
CA LEU A 237 22.86 0.47 -0.50
C LEU A 237 21.52 -0.08 -1.01
N GLY A 238 21.49 -0.69 -2.20
CA GLY A 238 20.32 -1.42 -2.68
C GLY A 238 20.52 -2.12 -4.03
N VAL A 239 19.55 -2.93 -4.43
CA VAL A 239 19.73 -3.87 -5.56
C VAL A 239 19.53 -3.17 -6.92
N SER A 240 20.49 -3.31 -7.83
CA SER A 240 20.39 -2.73 -9.17
C SER A 240 19.54 -3.61 -10.09
N VAL A 241 18.29 -3.20 -10.31
CA VAL A 241 17.32 -3.88 -11.18
C VAL A 241 16.56 -2.89 -12.05
N GLY A 242 16.14 -3.29 -13.23
CA GLY A 242 15.13 -2.58 -14.01
C GLY A 242 13.73 -3.15 -13.78
N TYR A 243 12.72 -2.48 -14.33
CA TYR A 243 11.34 -2.96 -14.31
C TYR A 243 11.20 -4.40 -14.85
N SER A 244 11.84 -4.69 -16.00
CA SER A 244 11.83 -6.01 -16.63
C SER A 244 12.43 -7.13 -15.77
N ASP A 245 13.20 -6.77 -14.75
CA ASP A 245 13.83 -7.72 -13.84
C ASP A 245 12.93 -8.10 -12.67
N ILE A 246 11.81 -7.41 -12.46
CA ILE A 246 10.93 -7.61 -11.30
C ILE A 246 9.43 -7.69 -11.65
N ASN A 247 9.06 -7.54 -12.92
CA ASN A 247 7.66 -7.37 -13.35
C ASN A 247 6.70 -8.55 -13.05
N ASN A 248 7.21 -9.74 -12.72
CA ASN A 248 6.38 -10.90 -12.37
C ASN A 248 6.19 -11.07 -10.87
N THR A 249 6.90 -10.30 -10.03
CA THR A 249 6.77 -10.40 -8.56
C THR A 249 5.40 -9.91 -8.10
N ALA A 250 4.88 -10.48 -7.02
CA ALA A 250 3.65 -10.00 -6.38
C ALA A 250 3.92 -8.74 -5.55
N ALA A 251 5.06 -8.70 -4.87
CA ALA A 251 5.47 -7.58 -4.05
C ALA A 251 6.99 -7.39 -4.06
N LEU A 252 7.39 -6.14 -3.83
CA LEU A 252 8.74 -5.71 -3.55
C LEU A 252 8.81 -5.13 -2.14
N ILE A 253 9.62 -5.76 -1.29
CA ILE A 253 9.79 -5.41 0.11
C ILE A 253 11.21 -4.89 0.31
N GLU A 254 11.34 -3.61 0.62
CA GLU A 254 12.64 -2.97 0.82
C GLU A 254 12.99 -2.88 2.30
N LEU A 255 14.17 -3.40 2.64
CA LEU A 255 14.63 -3.52 4.02
C LEU A 255 15.53 -2.34 4.40
N ALA A 256 15.01 -1.48 5.25
CA ALA A 256 15.74 -0.40 5.89
C ALA A 256 16.40 -0.87 7.20
N LYS A 257 17.24 -1.91 7.12
CA LYS A 257 17.99 -2.45 8.27
C LYS A 257 19.19 -1.55 8.58
N ARG A 258 19.37 -1.20 9.86
CA ARG A 258 20.46 -0.34 10.34
C ARG A 258 21.80 -1.04 10.14
N GLN A 259 22.70 -0.39 9.40
CA GLN A 259 24.10 -0.82 9.29
C GLN A 259 25.00 0.32 9.75
N GLY A 260 25.76 0.10 10.84
CA GLY A 260 26.77 1.06 11.32
C GLY A 260 26.25 2.45 11.69
N GLY A 261 24.97 2.58 12.08
CA GLY A 261 24.33 3.85 12.42
C GLY A 261 23.56 4.53 11.28
N TYR A 262 23.57 3.95 10.08
CA TYR A 262 22.85 4.46 8.89
C TYR A 262 21.63 3.59 8.57
N VAL A 263 20.54 4.23 8.13
CA VAL A 263 19.30 3.58 7.64
C VAL A 263 19.25 3.81 6.12
N PRO A 264 19.20 2.76 5.29
CA PRO A 264 19.14 2.91 3.84
C PRO A 264 17.90 3.68 3.37
N ASP A 265 18.09 4.49 2.32
CA ASP A 265 16.98 5.12 1.60
C ASP A 265 16.15 4.10 0.84
N LEU A 266 14.85 4.40 0.66
CA LEU A 266 13.87 3.52 0.04
C LEU A 266 13.28 4.15 -1.24
N SER A 267 12.63 3.34 -2.07
CA SER A 267 12.07 3.73 -3.38
C SER A 267 10.79 4.58 -3.29
N PHE A 268 10.27 4.81 -2.09
CA PHE A 268 9.05 5.58 -1.85
C PHE A 268 9.12 6.97 -2.49
N GLY A 269 8.10 7.32 -3.29
CA GLY A 269 8.02 8.60 -3.97
C GLY A 269 8.86 8.73 -5.25
N THR A 270 9.44 7.64 -5.77
CA THR A 270 10.26 7.64 -7.00
C THR A 270 9.49 7.16 -8.24
N HIS A 271 9.97 7.40 -9.48
CA HIS A 271 9.35 6.82 -10.70
C HIS A 271 9.29 5.29 -10.64
N PHE A 272 10.32 4.66 -10.08
CA PHE A 272 10.32 3.22 -9.84
C PHE A 272 9.14 2.79 -8.98
N PHE A 273 8.72 3.61 -8.00
CA PHE A 273 7.49 3.36 -7.25
C PHE A 273 6.23 3.47 -8.12
N GLN A 274 6.16 4.44 -9.04
CA GLN A 274 5.04 4.51 -10.00
C GLN A 274 5.01 3.31 -10.95
N ASP A 275 6.17 2.86 -11.45
CA ASP A 275 6.28 1.63 -12.26
C ASP A 275 5.73 0.41 -11.51
N LEU A 276 6.01 0.31 -10.20
CA LEU A 276 5.46 -0.75 -9.34
C LEU A 276 3.94 -0.65 -9.23
N VAL A 277 3.41 0.55 -8.98
CA VAL A 277 1.97 0.82 -8.86
C VAL A 277 1.24 0.49 -10.16
N GLU A 278 1.70 1.01 -11.30
CA GLU A 278 1.12 0.74 -12.63
C GLU A 278 1.15 -0.75 -12.97
N SER A 279 2.20 -1.44 -12.52
CA SER A 279 2.38 -2.86 -12.76
C SER A 279 1.75 -3.74 -11.69
N SER A 280 0.92 -3.19 -10.79
CA SER A 280 0.27 -3.95 -9.71
C SER A 280 1.26 -4.78 -8.88
N ILE A 281 2.52 -4.34 -8.77
CA ILE A 281 3.51 -4.88 -7.84
C ILE A 281 3.34 -4.12 -6.55
N ARG A 282 3.02 -4.81 -5.45
CA ARG A 282 2.89 -4.14 -4.16
C ARG A 282 4.25 -3.70 -3.64
N TYR A 283 4.31 -2.50 -3.10
CA TYR A 283 5.51 -1.94 -2.51
C TYR A 283 5.33 -1.88 -1.00
N LEU A 284 6.30 -2.40 -0.24
CA LEU A 284 6.29 -2.35 1.22
C LEU A 284 7.67 -1.95 1.76
N PRO A 285 7.82 -0.77 2.37
CA PRO A 285 9.01 -0.45 3.14
C PRO A 285 8.96 -1.19 4.49
N LEU A 286 10.03 -1.91 4.83
CA LEU A 286 10.13 -2.64 6.09
C LEU A 286 11.30 -2.11 6.92
N TYR A 287 11.04 -1.88 8.21
CA TYR A 287 12.02 -1.39 9.18
C TYR A 287 12.22 -2.43 10.30
N PRO A 288 13.00 -3.50 10.07
CA PRO A 288 13.11 -4.62 11.01
C PRO A 288 13.59 -4.24 12.41
N ASP A 289 14.40 -3.19 12.52
CA ASP A 289 15.01 -2.77 13.79
C ASP A 289 14.15 -1.75 14.58
N GLU A 290 12.97 -1.37 14.07
CA GLU A 290 12.03 -0.52 14.82
C GLU A 290 11.29 -1.34 15.90
N TYR A 291 11.18 -0.76 17.10
CA TYR A 291 10.54 -1.43 18.23
C TYR A 291 9.07 -1.75 17.92
N GLY A 292 8.66 -2.99 18.16
CA GLY A 292 7.30 -3.47 17.93
C GLY A 292 7.09 -4.18 16.59
N ASN A 293 8.05 -4.09 15.66
CA ASN A 293 8.00 -4.88 14.42
C ASN A 293 8.45 -6.32 14.68
N ALA A 294 7.69 -7.29 14.18
CA ALA A 294 8.12 -8.67 14.08
C ALA A 294 8.97 -8.83 12.81
N PHE A 295 10.04 -9.61 12.90
CA PHE A 295 10.89 -9.95 11.76
C PHE A 295 11.56 -11.31 11.98
N ASN A 296 11.08 -12.34 11.30
CA ASN A 296 11.56 -13.71 11.43
C ASN A 296 12.79 -13.94 10.54
N GLU A 297 13.92 -13.36 10.96
CA GLU A 297 15.21 -13.51 10.28
C GLU A 297 15.71 -14.96 10.30
N GLU A 298 15.39 -15.72 11.35
CA GLU A 298 15.74 -17.13 11.48
C GLU A 298 15.13 -17.97 10.37
N PHE A 299 13.86 -17.75 10.02
CA PHE A 299 13.23 -18.41 8.88
C PHE A 299 13.91 -18.02 7.55
N LEU A 300 14.13 -16.72 7.32
CA LEU A 300 14.72 -16.21 6.08
C LEU A 300 16.16 -16.72 5.83
N THR A 301 16.94 -16.88 6.90
CA THR A 301 18.35 -17.30 6.83
C THR A 301 18.53 -18.81 7.03
N GLY A 302 17.63 -19.47 7.76
CA GLY A 302 17.70 -20.89 8.10
C GLY A 302 16.97 -21.83 7.14
N ALA A 303 15.95 -21.36 6.41
CA ALA A 303 15.22 -22.20 5.46
C ALA A 303 16.11 -22.71 4.30
N PRO A 304 15.82 -23.89 3.72
CA PRO A 304 16.54 -24.42 2.59
C PRO A 304 16.62 -23.43 1.42
N ASN A 305 17.83 -23.18 0.92
CA ASN A 305 18.05 -22.30 -0.21
C ASN A 305 18.03 -23.11 -1.52
N ILE A 306 17.05 -22.85 -2.41
CA ILE A 306 16.99 -23.49 -3.73
C ILE A 306 17.61 -22.62 -4.85
N PHE A 307 18.26 -21.51 -4.51
CA PHE A 307 18.84 -20.56 -5.44
C PHE A 307 19.82 -21.21 -6.43
N ALA A 308 20.81 -21.97 -5.95
CA ALA A 308 21.82 -22.60 -6.81
C ALA A 308 21.21 -23.61 -7.80
N ALA A 309 20.11 -24.27 -7.43
CA ALA A 309 19.40 -25.20 -8.31
C ALA A 309 18.64 -24.48 -9.44
N LEU A 310 18.09 -23.28 -9.17
CA LEU A 310 17.36 -22.48 -10.15
C LEU A 310 18.27 -21.65 -11.06
N THR A 311 19.41 -21.20 -10.52
CA THR A 311 20.39 -20.38 -11.23
C THR A 311 21.81 -20.89 -11.04
N PRO A 312 22.17 -22.05 -11.63
CA PRO A 312 23.52 -22.62 -11.49
C PRO A 312 24.63 -21.67 -11.98
N GLU A 313 24.35 -20.82 -12.97
CA GLU A 313 25.29 -19.82 -13.49
C GLU A 313 25.64 -18.70 -12.48
N PHE A 314 24.87 -18.59 -11.39
CA PHE A 314 25.06 -17.63 -10.32
C PHE A 314 25.34 -18.29 -8.97
N GLU A 315 25.67 -19.59 -8.92
CA GLU A 315 25.89 -20.38 -7.69
C GLU A 315 26.79 -19.66 -6.66
N GLN A 316 27.81 -18.93 -7.10
CA GLN A 316 28.68 -18.13 -6.24
C GLN A 316 27.95 -17.10 -5.37
N LEU A 317 26.73 -16.69 -5.74
CA LEU A 317 25.89 -15.73 -5.01
C LEU A 317 24.95 -16.39 -4.00
N GLU A 318 24.98 -17.71 -3.82
CA GLU A 318 24.07 -18.44 -2.91
C GLU A 318 24.16 -17.97 -1.45
N HIS A 319 25.33 -17.45 -1.05
CA HIS A 319 25.55 -16.87 0.27
C HIS A 319 24.91 -15.47 0.45
N VAL A 320 24.44 -14.84 -0.64
CA VAL A 320 23.81 -13.50 -0.65
C VAL A 320 22.34 -13.58 -1.02
N VAL A 321 21.99 -14.39 -2.02
CA VAL A 321 20.63 -14.52 -2.53
C VAL A 321 20.07 -15.88 -2.13
N ARG A 322 18.95 -15.84 -1.40
CA ARG A 322 18.20 -17.02 -1.00
C ARG A 322 16.89 -17.08 -1.76
N VAL A 323 16.55 -18.26 -2.26
CA VAL A 323 15.21 -18.55 -2.78
C VAL A 323 14.60 -19.61 -1.88
N ILE A 324 13.52 -19.25 -1.21
CA ILE A 324 12.83 -20.10 -0.24
C ILE A 324 11.54 -20.59 -0.88
N ASP A 325 11.38 -21.91 -0.95
CA ASP A 325 10.12 -22.58 -1.28
C ASP A 325 9.31 -22.70 0.02
N ILE A 326 8.29 -21.85 0.17
CA ILE A 326 7.50 -21.75 1.41
C ILE A 326 6.75 -23.06 1.69
N PRO A 327 6.01 -23.67 0.75
CA PRO A 327 5.33 -24.94 1.02
C PRO A 327 6.28 -26.04 1.52
N LYS A 328 7.51 -26.11 1.01
CA LYS A 328 8.51 -27.07 1.52
C LYS A 328 9.10 -26.70 2.88
N SER A 329 9.15 -25.41 3.21
CA SER A 329 9.81 -24.90 4.41
C SER A 329 8.85 -24.62 5.57
N ALA A 330 7.54 -24.61 5.33
CA ALA A 330 6.48 -24.27 6.28
C ALA A 330 5.31 -25.27 6.23
N ASP A 331 5.62 -26.57 6.10
CA ASP A 331 4.64 -27.68 6.20
C ASP A 331 3.41 -27.56 5.27
N GLY A 332 3.63 -27.12 4.02
CA GLY A 332 2.57 -26.97 3.02
C GLY A 332 1.80 -25.65 3.08
N LYS A 333 2.09 -24.79 4.06
CA LYS A 333 1.52 -23.44 4.16
C LYS A 333 1.98 -22.56 3.00
N VAL A 334 1.25 -21.46 2.81
CA VAL A 334 1.60 -20.34 1.93
C VAL A 334 1.76 -19.08 2.76
N LEU A 335 2.48 -18.09 2.22
CA LEU A 335 2.60 -16.78 2.84
C LEU A 335 1.49 -15.87 2.32
N ARG A 336 0.76 -15.23 3.24
CA ARG A 336 -0.16 -14.13 2.94
C ARG A 336 0.38 -12.84 3.52
N ILE A 337 0.13 -11.74 2.81
CA ILE A 337 0.50 -10.40 3.23
C ILE A 337 -0.75 -9.53 3.21
N ALA A 338 -1.20 -9.13 4.39
CA ALA A 338 -2.32 -8.20 4.56
C ALA A 338 -1.75 -6.79 4.76
N MET A 339 -2.24 -5.81 4.00
CA MET A 339 -1.80 -4.41 4.06
C MET A 339 -3.00 -3.48 4.21
N ASN A 340 -2.95 -2.61 5.22
CA ASN A 340 -4.02 -1.70 5.58
C ASN A 340 -3.45 -0.30 5.88
N ALA A 341 -3.71 0.65 5.00
CA ALA A 341 -3.23 2.03 5.09
C ALA A 341 -4.00 2.84 6.13
N GLU A 342 -5.27 2.52 6.39
CA GLU A 342 -6.10 3.20 7.40
C GLU A 342 -5.61 2.88 8.82
N LEU A 343 -5.12 1.66 9.04
CA LEU A 343 -4.49 1.23 10.29
C LEU A 343 -2.98 1.49 10.31
N ASP A 344 -2.40 1.93 9.19
CA ASP A 344 -0.94 2.01 8.92
C ASP A 344 -0.23 0.71 9.33
N GLU A 345 -0.81 -0.44 8.99
CA GLU A 345 -0.36 -1.76 9.44
C GLU A 345 -0.31 -2.79 8.30
N ALA A 346 0.79 -3.54 8.24
CA ALA A 346 0.92 -4.72 7.41
C ALA A 346 1.40 -5.92 8.22
N LEU A 347 0.88 -7.10 7.89
CA LEU A 347 1.23 -8.37 8.52
C LEU A 347 1.45 -9.44 7.46
N ALA A 348 2.61 -10.08 7.50
CA ALA A 348 2.92 -11.23 6.67
C ALA A 348 2.97 -12.50 7.53
N TYR A 349 2.15 -13.49 7.18
CA TYR A 349 1.97 -14.69 7.99
C TYR A 349 1.75 -15.94 7.15
N PHE A 350 2.17 -17.09 7.68
CA PHE A 350 1.97 -18.40 7.09
C PHE A 350 0.59 -18.94 7.42
N THR A 351 -0.10 -19.50 6.42
CA THR A 351 -1.44 -20.07 6.58
C THR A 351 -1.67 -21.17 5.55
N GLU A 352 -2.69 -21.99 5.77
CA GLU A 352 -3.17 -22.95 4.78
C GLU A 352 -3.57 -22.24 3.46
N PRO A 353 -3.29 -22.83 2.29
CA PRO A 353 -3.76 -22.31 1.00
C PRO A 353 -5.28 -22.24 0.95
N SER A 354 -5.85 -21.15 0.42
CA SER A 354 -7.29 -21.11 0.10
C SER A 354 -7.56 -21.66 -1.29
N ASN A 355 -8.80 -22.13 -1.49
CA ASN A 355 -9.33 -22.43 -2.82
C ASN A 355 -9.75 -21.16 -3.59
N GLU A 356 -9.42 -19.96 -3.10
CA GLU A 356 -9.74 -18.70 -3.79
C GLU A 356 -8.77 -18.50 -4.95
N LYS A 357 -9.29 -18.45 -6.19
CA LYS A 357 -8.47 -18.12 -7.35
C LYS A 357 -8.22 -16.61 -7.36
N PHE A 358 -6.97 -16.19 -7.31
CA PHE A 358 -6.62 -14.81 -7.62
C PHE A 358 -6.85 -14.57 -9.12
N VAL A 359 -7.87 -13.79 -9.47
CA VAL A 359 -8.13 -13.38 -10.85
C VAL A 359 -7.40 -12.05 -11.07
N GLU A 360 -6.48 -11.97 -12.06
CA GLU A 360 -5.98 -10.69 -12.58
C GLU A 360 -7.16 -10.00 -13.30
N THR A 361 -8.03 -9.32 -12.55
CA THR A 361 -9.21 -8.67 -13.12
C THR A 361 -8.79 -7.34 -13.75
N GLY A 362 -8.96 -7.25 -15.08
CA GLY A 362 -9.12 -5.97 -15.76
C GLY A 362 -10.37 -5.23 -15.26
N ILE A 363 -10.46 -3.96 -15.64
CA ILE A 363 -11.33 -2.86 -15.16
C ILE A 363 -12.84 -3.17 -14.95
N HIS A 364 -13.35 -4.35 -15.30
CA HIS A 364 -14.75 -4.72 -15.12
C HIS A 364 -14.90 -6.12 -14.51
N ASP A 365 -14.83 -6.22 -13.18
CA ASP A 365 -15.62 -7.16 -12.36
C ASP A 365 -15.19 -7.05 -10.90
N PHE A 366 -15.77 -6.13 -10.14
CA PHE A 366 -15.36 -5.89 -8.73
C PHE A 366 -16.46 -5.62 -7.72
N LEU A 367 -17.69 -6.01 -8.03
CA LEU A 367 -18.77 -5.96 -7.05
C LEU A 367 -18.99 -7.29 -6.29
N SER A 368 -18.30 -8.38 -6.66
CA SER A 368 -18.62 -9.73 -6.16
C SER A 368 -17.66 -10.28 -5.09
N GLU A 369 -16.34 -10.11 -5.19
CA GLU A 369 -15.43 -11.05 -4.47
C GLU A 369 -15.10 -10.70 -3.01
N GLN A 370 -15.18 -9.44 -2.56
CA GLN A 370 -15.06 -9.12 -1.12
C GLN A 370 -16.39 -8.98 -0.38
N LYS A 371 -17.51 -8.85 -1.11
CA LYS A 371 -18.82 -8.95 -0.47
C LYS A 371 -18.94 -10.31 0.22
N GLU A 372 -18.45 -11.38 -0.40
CA GLU A 372 -18.76 -12.75 0.02
C GLU A 372 -18.27 -13.19 1.42
N ASP A 373 -17.38 -12.48 2.13
CA ASP A 373 -16.90 -12.98 3.45
C ASP A 373 -17.54 -12.28 4.67
N HIS A 374 -17.72 -10.96 4.66
CA HIS A 374 -18.19 -10.23 5.86
C HIS A 374 -19.69 -10.44 6.17
N TRP A 375 -20.56 -10.33 5.16
CA TRP A 375 -22.00 -10.62 5.36
C TRP A 375 -22.22 -12.11 5.55
N THR A 376 -21.46 -12.97 4.87
CA THR A 376 -21.58 -14.43 5.01
C THR A 376 -21.19 -14.90 6.40
N TRP A 377 -20.11 -14.36 6.96
CA TRP A 377 -19.76 -14.65 8.35
C TRP A 377 -20.83 -14.17 9.32
N ARG A 378 -21.30 -12.93 9.19
CA ARG A 378 -22.37 -12.38 10.05
C ARG A 378 -23.64 -13.21 9.95
N LEU A 379 -24.04 -13.62 8.75
CA LEU A 379 -25.18 -14.49 8.54
C LEU A 379 -24.97 -15.87 9.17
N LYS A 380 -23.80 -16.50 8.98
CA LYS A 380 -23.45 -17.77 9.64
C LYS A 380 -23.49 -17.66 11.16
N MET A 381 -23.05 -16.53 11.72
CA MET A 381 -23.11 -16.29 13.17
C MET A 381 -24.55 -16.08 13.64
N ALA A 382 -25.38 -15.34 12.90
CA ALA A 382 -26.81 -15.19 13.17
C ALA A 382 -27.53 -16.55 13.15
N GLU A 383 -27.27 -17.38 12.14
CA GLU A 383 -27.78 -18.75 12.04
C GLU A 383 -27.27 -19.64 13.19
N ARG A 384 -26.00 -19.48 13.59
CA ARG A 384 -25.43 -20.21 14.73
C ARG A 384 -26.10 -19.83 16.04
N ILE A 385 -26.32 -18.55 16.29
CA ILE A 385 -27.06 -18.05 17.46
C ILE A 385 -28.47 -18.66 17.45
N ALA A 386 -29.18 -18.59 16.31
CA ALA A 386 -30.53 -19.14 16.16
C ALA A 386 -30.59 -20.62 16.55
N SER A 387 -29.66 -21.41 16.01
CA SER A 387 -29.58 -22.86 16.24
C SER A 387 -29.24 -23.25 17.69
N ARG A 388 -28.79 -22.30 18.51
CA ARG A 388 -28.44 -22.50 19.93
C ARG A 388 -29.45 -21.88 20.89
N LEU A 389 -30.41 -21.11 20.38
CA LEU A 389 -31.44 -20.44 21.16
C LEU A 389 -32.55 -21.43 21.53
N SER A 390 -32.80 -21.61 22.82
CA SER A 390 -33.92 -22.43 23.31
C SER A 390 -35.20 -21.60 23.41
N GLN A 391 -36.18 -21.92 22.56
CA GLN A 391 -37.48 -21.23 22.50
C GLN A 391 -38.20 -21.22 23.85
N GLN A 392 -38.30 -22.40 24.48
CA GLN A 392 -39.00 -22.59 25.76
C GLN A 392 -38.32 -21.86 26.91
N ARG A 393 -36.97 -21.91 26.96
CA ARG A 393 -36.21 -21.24 28.02
C ARG A 393 -36.38 -19.72 27.94
N PHE A 394 -36.26 -19.17 26.74
CA PHE A 394 -36.19 -17.72 26.55
C PHE A 394 -37.51 -17.08 26.12
N GLY A 395 -38.60 -17.82 26.01
CA GLY A 395 -39.90 -17.28 25.59
C GLY A 395 -39.90 -16.69 24.16
N VAL A 396 -39.02 -17.19 23.29
CA VAL A 396 -38.87 -16.74 21.90
C VAL A 396 -39.72 -17.60 20.98
N VAL A 397 -40.54 -16.97 20.17
CA VAL A 397 -41.40 -17.62 19.17
C VAL A 397 -40.70 -17.71 17.82
N ALA A 398 -40.03 -16.63 17.41
CA ALA A 398 -39.34 -16.56 16.13
C ALA A 398 -38.18 -15.56 16.20
N MET A 399 -37.20 -15.77 15.32
CA MET A 399 -36.06 -14.89 15.16
C MET A 399 -35.80 -14.62 13.69
N TYR A 400 -35.47 -13.38 13.36
CA TYR A 400 -35.22 -12.93 12.00
C TYR A 400 -33.94 -12.12 11.93
N VAL A 401 -33.26 -12.16 10.78
CA VAL A 401 -32.15 -11.27 10.43
C VAL A 401 -32.60 -10.27 9.38
N PHE A 402 -32.18 -9.02 9.50
CA PHE A 402 -32.47 -7.99 8.50
C PHE A 402 -31.25 -7.11 8.21
N GLY A 403 -31.46 -6.00 7.48
CA GLY A 403 -30.43 -4.99 7.28
C GLY A 403 -29.28 -5.44 6.39
N SER A 404 -28.09 -4.92 6.67
CA SER A 404 -26.90 -5.08 5.80
C SER A 404 -26.47 -6.55 5.67
N THR A 405 -26.65 -7.33 6.73
CA THR A 405 -26.32 -8.77 6.76
C THR A 405 -27.25 -9.57 5.85
N LYS A 406 -28.57 -9.30 5.89
CA LYS A 406 -29.55 -9.97 5.01
C LYS A 406 -29.41 -9.51 3.55
N ASN A 407 -29.06 -8.24 3.32
CA ASN A 407 -28.94 -7.65 1.98
C ASN A 407 -27.57 -7.88 1.31
N ALA A 408 -26.68 -8.67 1.93
CA ALA A 408 -25.35 -8.97 1.43
C ALA A 408 -24.48 -7.73 1.18
N THR A 409 -24.65 -6.70 2.02
CA THR A 409 -23.92 -5.42 1.95
C THR A 409 -23.14 -5.09 3.21
N ALA A 410 -23.09 -6.00 4.19
CA ALA A 410 -22.35 -5.81 5.43
C ALA A 410 -20.83 -5.68 5.19
N ARG A 411 -20.22 -4.73 5.89
CA ARG A 411 -18.78 -4.42 5.88
C ARG A 411 -18.14 -4.84 7.22
N SER A 412 -16.84 -4.60 7.36
CA SER A 412 -16.05 -4.97 8.56
C SER A 412 -16.58 -4.35 9.87
N GLU A 413 -17.17 -3.16 9.76
CA GLU A 413 -17.71 -2.32 10.81
C GLU A 413 -19.22 -2.51 11.05
N SER A 414 -19.90 -3.28 10.20
CA SER A 414 -21.35 -3.50 10.30
C SER A 414 -21.72 -4.36 11.51
N ASP A 415 -22.90 -4.14 12.04
CA ASP A 415 -23.59 -4.96 13.03
C ASP A 415 -24.40 -6.10 12.38
N ILE A 416 -25.05 -6.89 13.24
CA ILE A 416 -26.00 -7.95 12.89
C ILE A 416 -27.35 -7.54 13.48
N ASP A 417 -28.23 -7.06 12.62
CA ASP A 417 -29.60 -6.71 12.97
C ASP A 417 -30.45 -7.96 13.18
N LEU A 418 -30.93 -8.19 14.41
CA LEU A 418 -31.83 -9.29 14.76
C LEU A 418 -33.16 -8.76 15.28
N LEU A 419 -34.23 -9.39 14.81
CA LEU A 419 -35.60 -9.16 15.27
C LEU A 419 -36.11 -10.40 15.99
N ILE A 420 -36.56 -10.25 17.24
CA ILE A 420 -37.00 -11.33 18.10
C ILE A 420 -38.48 -11.18 18.41
N HIS A 421 -39.28 -12.17 18.02
CA HIS A 421 -40.67 -12.25 18.45
C HIS A 421 -40.74 -12.97 19.79
N PHE A 422 -41.22 -12.26 20.81
CA PHE A 422 -41.16 -12.66 22.20
C PHE A 422 -42.55 -12.78 22.84
N ARG A 423 -42.79 -13.87 23.59
CA ARG A 423 -44.01 -14.15 24.37
C ARG A 423 -43.72 -14.62 25.81
N GLY A 424 -42.48 -14.46 26.27
CA GLY A 424 -42.08 -14.87 27.61
C GLY A 424 -42.47 -13.88 28.71
N ASP A 425 -42.11 -14.22 29.95
CA ASP A 425 -42.24 -13.32 31.10
C ASP A 425 -41.03 -12.38 31.26
N GLU A 426 -41.08 -11.47 32.24
CA GLU A 426 -39.98 -10.53 32.49
C GLU A 426 -38.66 -11.22 32.86
N HIS A 427 -38.71 -12.38 33.52
CA HIS A 427 -37.53 -13.14 33.89
C HIS A 427 -36.86 -13.74 32.65
N GLN A 428 -37.64 -14.36 31.76
CA GLN A 428 -37.17 -14.87 30.48
C GLN A 428 -36.60 -13.75 29.60
N ARG A 429 -37.21 -12.56 29.63
CA ARG A 429 -36.71 -11.39 28.90
C ARG A 429 -35.33 -10.97 29.41
N ALA A 430 -35.15 -10.89 30.73
CA ALA A 430 -33.87 -10.52 31.33
C ALA A 430 -32.77 -11.55 31.02
N GLU A 431 -33.08 -12.85 31.07
CA GLU A 431 -32.15 -13.91 30.66
C GLU A 431 -31.77 -13.81 29.18
N LEU A 432 -32.75 -13.56 28.30
CA LEU A 432 -32.54 -13.44 26.86
C LEU A 432 -31.62 -12.27 26.51
N VAL A 433 -31.84 -11.10 27.12
CA VAL A 433 -30.99 -9.92 26.92
C VAL A 433 -29.56 -10.21 27.37
N SER A 434 -29.39 -10.81 28.56
CA SER A 434 -28.06 -11.19 29.07
C SER A 434 -27.34 -12.20 28.16
N TRP A 435 -28.10 -13.14 27.58
CA TRP A 435 -27.56 -14.12 26.64
C TRP A 435 -27.08 -13.48 25.34
N PHE A 436 -27.86 -12.55 24.77
CA PHE A 436 -27.44 -11.79 23.60
C PHE A 436 -26.27 -10.84 23.88
N GLU A 437 -26.20 -10.24 25.07
CA GLU A 437 -25.06 -9.42 25.47
C GLU A 437 -23.76 -10.24 25.46
N GLY A 438 -23.79 -11.45 26.04
CA GLY A 438 -22.66 -12.38 25.99
C GLY A 438 -22.23 -12.72 24.56
N TRP A 439 -23.18 -13.04 23.68
CA TRP A 439 -22.89 -13.27 22.25
C TRP A 439 -22.32 -12.03 21.56
N SER A 440 -22.88 -10.85 21.82
CA SER A 440 -22.43 -9.59 21.21
C SER A 440 -20.99 -9.27 21.59
N LEU A 441 -20.62 -9.46 22.85
CA LEU A 441 -19.24 -9.28 23.32
C LEU A 441 -18.28 -10.28 22.68
N CYS A 442 -18.65 -11.57 22.62
CA CYS A 442 -17.81 -12.61 22.03
C CYS A 442 -17.61 -12.38 20.52
N LEU A 443 -18.70 -12.06 19.81
CA LEU A 443 -18.62 -11.80 18.37
C LEU A 443 -17.89 -10.48 18.06
N GLY A 444 -18.00 -9.47 18.92
CA GLY A 444 -17.21 -8.25 18.82
C GLY A 444 -15.71 -8.54 18.90
N GLU A 445 -15.29 -9.40 19.84
CA GLU A 445 -13.89 -9.84 19.93
C GLU A 445 -13.48 -10.66 18.70
N MET A 446 -14.31 -11.62 18.24
CA MET A 446 -14.02 -12.38 17.02
C MET A 446 -13.92 -11.48 15.78
N ASN A 447 -14.75 -10.44 15.67
CA ASN A 447 -14.65 -9.46 14.60
C ASN A 447 -13.32 -8.70 14.68
N TYR A 448 -12.91 -8.28 15.88
CA TYR A 448 -11.62 -7.63 16.09
C TYR A 448 -10.45 -8.55 15.73
N LEU A 449 -10.49 -9.82 16.14
CA LEU A 449 -9.45 -10.79 15.81
C LEU A 449 -9.34 -11.02 14.30
N ARG A 450 -10.48 -11.10 13.60
CA ARG A 450 -10.50 -11.31 12.15
C ARG A 450 -10.13 -10.09 11.33
N THR A 451 -10.54 -8.90 11.78
CA THR A 451 -10.53 -7.69 10.95
C THR A 451 -9.63 -6.57 11.45
N GLY A 452 -9.20 -6.64 12.71
CA GLY A 452 -8.55 -5.53 13.42
C GLY A 452 -9.51 -4.42 13.86
N MET A 453 -10.80 -4.48 13.49
CA MET A 453 -11.79 -3.45 13.79
C MET A 453 -12.61 -3.78 15.04
N LYS A 454 -12.63 -2.85 16.00
CA LYS A 454 -13.48 -2.95 17.19
C LYS A 454 -14.87 -2.41 16.90
N VAL A 455 -15.88 -3.25 17.09
CA VAL A 455 -17.30 -2.86 17.05
C VAL A 455 -17.85 -3.01 18.46
N ARG A 456 -18.45 -1.93 19.01
CA ARG A 456 -18.85 -1.88 20.42
C ARG A 456 -19.99 -2.84 20.75
N ASN A 457 -20.99 -2.92 19.87
CA ASN A 457 -22.10 -3.86 19.95
C ASN A 457 -22.25 -4.50 18.56
N LEU A 458 -21.88 -5.77 18.42
CA LEU A 458 -21.99 -6.43 17.12
C LEU A 458 -23.41 -6.92 16.83
N LEU A 459 -24.18 -7.24 17.88
CA LEU A 459 -25.60 -7.57 17.73
C LEU A 459 -26.46 -6.35 18.05
N ASP A 460 -27.33 -5.97 17.12
CA ASP A 460 -28.43 -5.02 17.37
C ASP A 460 -29.74 -5.81 17.48
N ILE A 461 -30.36 -5.79 18.66
CA ILE A 461 -31.49 -6.67 19.01
C ILE A 461 -32.75 -5.84 19.17
N HIS A 462 -33.75 -6.11 18.32
CA HIS A 462 -35.10 -5.57 18.46
C HIS A 462 -36.04 -6.66 18.95
N ILE A 463 -36.67 -6.46 20.10
CA ILE A 463 -37.67 -7.38 20.67
C ILE A 463 -39.06 -6.81 20.40
N ILE A 464 -39.94 -7.62 19.81
CA ILE A 464 -41.34 -7.29 19.54
C ILE A 464 -42.29 -8.32 20.17
N THR A 465 -43.48 -7.86 20.53
CA THR A 465 -44.57 -8.66 21.08
C THR A 465 -45.69 -8.87 20.06
N ASP A 466 -46.70 -9.67 20.41
CA ASP A 466 -47.91 -9.82 19.58
C ASP A 466 -48.64 -8.49 19.36
N GLU A 467 -48.68 -7.63 20.39
CA GLU A 467 -49.32 -6.31 20.30
C GLU A 467 -48.60 -5.39 19.32
N ASP A 468 -47.26 -5.47 19.24
CA ASP A 468 -46.45 -4.68 18.30
C ASP A 468 -46.65 -5.14 16.85
N ILE A 469 -46.87 -6.45 16.65
CA ILE A 469 -47.22 -7.03 15.35
C ILE A 469 -48.61 -6.58 14.92
N GLU A 470 -49.60 -6.64 15.81
CA GLU A 470 -50.96 -6.18 15.52
C GLU A 470 -51.02 -4.67 15.21
N LYS A 471 -50.24 -3.86 15.94
CA LYS A 471 -50.14 -2.42 15.73
C LYS A 471 -49.29 -2.02 14.52
N LYS A 472 -48.60 -2.97 13.89
CA LYS A 472 -47.64 -2.71 12.81
C LYS A 472 -46.60 -1.68 13.22
N ASP A 473 -45.96 -1.88 14.38
CA ASP A 473 -44.81 -1.06 14.74
C ASP A 473 -43.72 -1.13 13.64
N SER A 474 -42.91 -0.09 13.53
CA SER A 474 -41.89 0.12 12.50
C SER A 474 -40.97 -1.10 12.26
N TYR A 475 -40.66 -1.87 13.31
CA TYR A 475 -39.90 -3.11 13.22
C TYR A 475 -40.76 -4.32 12.86
N ALA A 476 -41.99 -4.42 13.38
CA ALA A 476 -42.91 -5.50 13.04
C ALA A 476 -43.37 -5.45 11.58
N MET A 477 -43.48 -4.26 10.98
CA MET A 477 -43.74 -4.09 9.55
C MET A 477 -42.68 -4.76 8.65
N ARG A 478 -41.45 -4.98 9.15
CA ARG A 478 -40.40 -5.65 8.39
C ARG A 478 -40.62 -7.15 8.24
N ILE A 479 -41.44 -7.79 9.09
CA ILE A 479 -41.75 -9.23 8.96
C ILE A 479 -42.62 -9.48 7.72
N GLU A 480 -43.57 -8.58 7.44
CA GLU A 480 -44.52 -8.70 6.33
C GLU A 480 -44.23 -7.72 5.17
N SER A 481 -43.05 -7.10 5.16
CA SER A 481 -42.68 -6.10 4.14
C SER A 481 -42.59 -6.72 2.75
N VAL A 482 -43.24 -6.09 1.77
CA VAL A 482 -43.23 -6.51 0.36
C VAL A 482 -41.90 -6.16 -0.32
N THR A 483 -41.22 -5.11 0.13
CA THR A 483 -40.01 -4.58 -0.53
C THR A 483 -38.70 -5.01 0.11
N ASP A 484 -38.67 -5.22 1.43
CA ASP A 484 -37.49 -5.70 2.15
C ASP A 484 -37.88 -6.49 3.41
N PRO A 485 -38.32 -7.76 3.26
CA PRO A 485 -38.72 -8.58 4.40
C PRO A 485 -37.52 -9.07 5.21
N ALA A 486 -37.69 -9.13 6.52
CA ALA A 486 -36.76 -9.79 7.42
C ALA A 486 -36.71 -11.30 7.11
N ARG A 487 -35.50 -11.89 7.13
CA ARG A 487 -35.31 -13.30 6.81
C ARG A 487 -35.45 -14.15 8.08
N PRO A 488 -36.35 -15.15 8.13
CA PRO A 488 -36.48 -16.03 9.28
C PRO A 488 -35.23 -16.89 9.46
N LEU A 489 -34.82 -17.09 10.71
CA LEU A 489 -33.71 -17.96 11.10
C LEU A 489 -34.26 -19.24 11.76
N LYS A 490 -33.63 -20.38 11.47
CA LYS A 490 -34.05 -21.67 12.05
C LYS A 490 -33.60 -21.75 13.51
N LEU A 491 -34.56 -21.79 14.43
CA LEU A 491 -34.31 -21.99 15.86
C LEU A 491 -34.02 -23.46 16.19
N ALA A 492 -33.41 -23.70 17.35
CA ALA A 492 -33.28 -25.06 17.88
C ALA A 492 -34.67 -25.70 18.03
N GLU A 493 -34.80 -26.94 17.55
CA GLU A 493 -36.00 -27.78 17.73
C GLU A 493 -36.16 -28.22 19.18
#